data_AF-A0A9W7TIR5-F1
#
_entry.id   AF-A0A9W7TIR5-F1
#
_cell.length_a   1.000
_cell.length_b   1.000
_cell.length_c   1.000
_cell.angle_alpha   90.00
_cell.angle_beta   90.00
_cell.angle_gamma   90.00
#
_symmetry.space_group_name_H-M   'P 1'
#
loop_
_entity.id
_entity.type
_entity.pdbx_description
1 polymer ?
#
loop_
_entity_poly.entity_id
_entity_poly.type
_entity_poly.pdbx_seq_one_letter_code
_entity_poly.pdbx_strand_id
1 'polypeptide(L)'
;MTTFSPQYMVFAATVVGFECTGFEINSILNGYARVKGMWKGIPPSTASFINQDYWKADLSKYNNVTVFLAPGVMEVLGRKLEMELPDEARVIACRFPFPDWTPAAIEGEGLDQTWAYDMRTVRKLSSQPATK
;
A
#
# COMPACT_ATOMS: atom_id res chain seq x y z
N MET A 1 -8.41 0.18 4.03
CA MET A 1 -7.11 0.58 3.44
C MET A 1 -6.01 -0.30 4.02
N THR A 2 -4.94 -0.59 3.27
CA THR A 2 -3.78 -1.34 3.78
C THR A 2 -2.47 -0.62 3.48
N THR A 3 -1.42 -0.86 4.28
CA THR A 3 -0.09 -0.31 4.03
C THR A 3 1.05 -1.26 4.38
N PHE A 4 2.15 -1.17 3.61
CA PHE A 4 3.36 -1.98 3.74
C PHE A 4 4.59 -1.16 4.19
N SER A 5 4.40 -0.15 5.05
CA SER A 5 5.38 0.45 6.00
C SER A 5 4.85 1.82 6.49
N PRO A 6 5.71 2.72 7.01
CA PRO A 6 5.80 3.08 8.43
C PRO A 6 4.43 3.34 9.09
N GLN A 7 4.32 2.95 10.35
CA GLN A 7 3.14 3.09 11.22
C GLN A 7 2.46 4.47 11.17
N TYR A 8 3.23 5.51 10.84
CA TYR A 8 2.73 6.86 10.57
C TYR A 8 1.62 6.88 9.52
N MET A 9 1.75 6.12 8.43
CA MET A 9 0.76 6.07 7.34
C MET A 9 -0.59 5.54 7.82
N VAL A 10 -0.56 4.48 8.65
CA VAL A 10 -1.76 3.92 9.29
C VAL A 10 -2.44 4.99 10.14
N PHE A 11 -1.68 5.65 11.02
CA PHE A 11 -2.23 6.67 11.92
C PHE A 11 -2.77 7.90 11.19
N ALA A 12 -2.09 8.36 10.14
CA ALA A 12 -2.55 9.50 9.35
C ALA A 12 -3.87 9.16 8.63
N ALA A 13 -3.95 7.97 8.04
CA ALA A 13 -5.16 7.52 7.36
C ALA A 13 -6.34 7.34 8.33
N THR A 14 -6.11 6.87 9.57
CA THR A 14 -7.20 6.78 10.56
C THR A 14 -7.75 8.14 10.99
N VAL A 15 -6.90 9.18 11.04
CA VAL A 15 -7.35 10.55 11.38
C VAL A 15 -8.31 11.11 10.34
N VAL A 16 -8.16 10.73 9.07
CA VAL A 16 -9.06 11.14 7.99
C VAL A 16 -10.23 10.16 7.77
N GLY A 17 -10.43 9.22 8.70
CA GLY A 17 -11.62 8.35 8.75
C GLY A 17 -11.48 6.99 8.06
N PHE A 18 -10.28 6.58 7.63
CA PHE A 18 -10.10 5.24 7.09
C PHE A 18 -9.94 4.18 8.18
N GLU A 19 -10.52 3.01 7.94
CA GLU A 19 -10.10 1.78 8.58
C GLU A 19 -8.87 1.22 7.88
N CYS A 20 -7.81 1.00 8.65
CA CYS A 20 -6.47 0.72 8.13
C CYS A 20 -5.86 -0.55 8.72
N THR A 21 -5.28 -1.35 7.85
CA THR A 21 -4.44 -2.49 8.22
C THR A 21 -2.97 -2.22 7.89
N GLY A 22 -2.09 -2.32 8.87
CA GLY A 22 -0.63 -2.30 8.66
C GLY A 22 -0.04 -3.70 8.76
N PHE A 23 0.71 -4.13 7.73
CA PHE A 23 1.46 -5.39 7.76
C PHE A 23 2.91 -5.14 8.13
N GLU A 24 3.42 -5.88 9.11
CA GLU A 24 4.80 -5.76 9.58
C GLU A 24 5.32 -7.12 10.04
N ILE A 25 6.41 -7.62 9.44
CA ILE A 25 6.99 -8.91 9.80
C ILE A 25 7.76 -8.84 11.13
N ASN A 26 8.28 -7.66 11.49
CA ASN A 26 9.00 -7.47 12.74
C ASN A 26 8.04 -7.30 13.93
N SER A 27 7.98 -8.31 14.79
CA SER A 27 7.08 -8.33 15.97
C SER A 27 7.33 -7.19 16.96
N ILE A 28 8.58 -6.71 17.07
CA ILE A 28 8.93 -5.58 17.94
C ILE A 28 8.32 -4.29 17.39
N LEU A 29 8.49 -4.03 16.10
CA LEU A 29 7.90 -2.86 15.45
C LEU A 29 6.37 -2.91 15.50
N ASN A 30 5.78 -4.08 15.27
CA ASN A 30 4.34 -4.26 15.40
C ASN A 30 3.83 -3.99 16.84
N GLY A 31 4.55 -4.49 17.85
CA GLY A 31 4.24 -4.21 19.25
C GLY A 31 4.32 -2.71 19.56
N TYR A 32 5.37 -2.04 19.10
CA TYR A 32 5.52 -0.59 19.21
C TYR A 32 4.37 0.16 18.52
N ALA A 33 3.93 -0.27 17.34
CA ALA A 33 2.80 0.32 16.62
C ALA A 33 1.51 0.28 17.44
N ARG A 34 1.20 -0.87 18.04
CA ARG A 34 -0.01 -1.05 18.85
C ARG A 34 0.01 -0.16 20.09
N VAL A 35 1.13 -0.14 20.81
CA VAL A 35 1.29 0.73 22.00
C VAL A 35 1.16 2.20 21.61
N LYS A 36 1.82 2.62 20.53
CA LYS A 36 1.74 4.02 20.05
C LYS A 36 0.35 4.40 19.58
N GLY A 37 -0.39 3.50 18.92
CA GLY A 37 -1.78 3.71 18.53
C GLY A 37 -2.69 3.89 19.75
N MET A 38 -2.51 3.05 20.77
CA MET A 38 -3.21 3.16 22.05
C MET A 38 -2.93 4.49 22.75
N TRP A 39 -1.66 4.91 22.81
CA TRP A 39 -1.27 6.20 23.40
C TRP A 39 -1.82 7.41 22.64
N LYS A 40 -2.06 7.26 21.32
CA LYS A 40 -2.72 8.25 20.48
C LYS A 40 -4.25 8.20 20.56
N GLY A 41 -4.83 7.29 21.34
CA GLY A 41 -6.27 7.14 21.48
C GLY A 41 -6.98 6.58 20.24
N ILE A 42 -6.23 5.90 19.35
CA ILE A 42 -6.80 5.34 18.12
C ILE A 42 -7.58 4.06 18.46
N PRO A 43 -8.89 3.98 18.14
CA PRO A 43 -9.68 2.78 18.38
C PRO A 43 -9.12 1.55 17.65
N PRO A 44 -9.09 0.36 18.29
CA PRO A 44 -8.66 -0.87 17.62
C PRO A 44 -9.48 -1.23 16.36
N SER A 45 -10.74 -0.77 16.28
CA SER A 45 -11.59 -0.94 15.09
C SER A 45 -11.11 -0.13 13.89
N THR A 46 -10.38 0.97 14.11
CA THR A 46 -9.89 1.85 13.05
C THR A 46 -8.49 1.49 12.56
N ALA A 47 -7.62 0.97 13.45
CA ALA A 47 -6.25 0.59 13.10
C ALA A 47 -5.92 -0.83 13.56
N SER A 48 -5.70 -1.73 12.61
CA SER A 48 -5.24 -3.09 12.85
C SER A 48 -3.78 -3.24 12.42
N PHE A 49 -2.93 -3.76 13.30
CA PHE A 49 -1.54 -4.08 12.96
C PHE A 49 -1.33 -5.59 13.01
N ILE A 50 -0.95 -6.17 11.88
CA ILE A 50 -0.85 -7.62 11.68
C ILE A 50 0.63 -7.99 11.55
N ASN A 51 1.08 -8.90 12.42
CA ASN A 51 2.41 -9.49 12.30
C ASN A 51 2.41 -10.57 11.23
N GLN A 52 2.52 -10.17 9.97
CA GLN A 52 2.46 -11.10 8.85
C GLN A 52 3.30 -10.59 7.68
N ASP A 53 3.90 -11.54 6.98
CA ASP A 53 4.52 -11.31 5.68
C ASP A 53 3.45 -10.97 4.64
N TYR A 54 3.51 -9.75 4.10
CA TYR A 54 2.53 -9.29 3.11
C TYR A 54 2.56 -10.09 1.82
N TRP A 55 3.67 -10.77 1.48
CA TRP A 55 3.72 -11.66 0.31
C TRP A 55 2.72 -12.80 0.42
N LYS A 56 2.42 -13.24 1.65
CA LYS A 56 1.50 -14.34 1.97
C LYS A 56 0.11 -13.87 2.37
N ALA A 57 -0.07 -12.57 2.58
CA ALA A 57 -1.38 -12.00 2.90
C ALA A 57 -2.26 -11.99 1.64
N ASP A 58 -3.54 -12.28 1.82
CA ASP A 58 -4.57 -12.04 0.81
C ASP A 58 -4.93 -10.55 0.79
N LEU A 59 -4.64 -9.91 -0.35
CA LEU A 59 -4.86 -8.48 -0.54
C LEU A 59 -6.17 -8.15 -1.27
N SER A 60 -6.93 -9.15 -1.72
CA SER A 60 -8.14 -8.97 -2.55
C SER A 60 -9.26 -8.18 -1.88
N LYS A 61 -9.27 -8.15 -0.55
CA LYS A 61 -10.24 -7.39 0.25
C LYS A 61 -9.95 -5.89 0.36
N TYR A 62 -8.84 -5.38 -0.17
CA TYR A 62 -8.44 -3.98 0.00
C TYR A 62 -8.63 -3.15 -1.28
N ASN A 63 -9.40 -2.07 -1.18
CA ASN A 63 -9.58 -1.10 -2.28
C ASN A 63 -8.54 0.03 -2.27
N ASN A 64 -7.74 0.15 -1.22
CA ASN A 64 -6.73 1.20 -1.12
C ASN A 64 -5.47 0.59 -0.49
N VAL A 65 -4.35 0.67 -1.21
CA VAL A 65 -3.06 0.10 -0.81
C VAL A 65 -2.01 1.19 -0.86
N THR A 66 -1.22 1.36 0.20
CA THR A 66 -0.07 2.28 0.21
C THR A 66 1.22 1.53 0.45
N VAL A 67 2.18 1.70 -0.44
CA VAL A 67 3.45 0.97 -0.43
C VAL A 67 4.61 1.95 -0.23
N PHE A 68 5.48 1.66 0.72
CA PHE A 68 6.72 2.39 0.93
C PHE A 68 7.81 1.33 1.18
N LEU A 69 8.47 0.91 0.11
CA LEU A 69 9.39 -0.24 0.10
C LEU A 69 10.70 0.15 -0.60
N ALA A 70 11.49 -0.86 -0.97
CA ALA A 70 12.75 -0.68 -1.69
C ALA A 70 12.54 -0.87 -3.21
N PRO A 71 13.36 -0.24 -4.08
CA PRO A 71 13.19 -0.33 -5.53
C PRO A 71 13.30 -1.77 -6.05
N GLY A 72 14.15 -2.60 -5.44
CA GLY A 72 14.37 -3.99 -5.86
C GLY A 72 13.18 -4.94 -5.68
N VAL A 73 12.10 -4.52 -5.00
CA VAL A 73 10.89 -5.34 -4.83
C VAL A 73 9.67 -4.81 -5.59
N MET A 74 9.75 -3.61 -6.18
CA MET A 74 8.60 -2.94 -6.77
C MET A 74 8.00 -3.72 -7.95
N GLU A 75 8.82 -4.27 -8.84
CA GLU A 75 8.35 -5.06 -9.98
C GLU A 75 7.58 -6.33 -9.54
N VAL A 76 8.17 -7.11 -8.64
CA VAL A 76 7.57 -8.35 -8.13
C VAL A 76 6.28 -8.04 -7.35
N LEU A 77 6.27 -6.95 -6.60
CA LEU A 77 5.09 -6.49 -5.89
C LEU A 77 3.99 -6.07 -6.86
N GLY A 78 4.32 -5.37 -7.95
CA GLY A 78 3.37 -4.96 -8.98
C GLY A 78 2.59 -6.16 -9.50
N ARG A 79 3.29 -7.24 -9.86
CA ARG A 79 2.65 -8.50 -10.30
C ARG A 79 1.68 -9.08 -9.26
N LYS A 80 2.06 -9.12 -7.98
CA LYS A 80 1.17 -9.59 -6.90
C LYS A 80 -0.09 -8.73 -6.80
N LEU A 81 0.08 -7.41 -6.79
CA LEU A 81 -1.04 -6.47 -6.67
C LEU A 81 -1.97 -6.54 -7.89
N GLU A 82 -1.43 -6.70 -9.09
CA GLU A 82 -2.21 -6.89 -10.32
C GLU A 82 -3.00 -8.21 -10.32
N MET A 83 -2.48 -9.26 -9.69
CA MET A 83 -3.22 -10.52 -9.55
C MET A 83 -4.30 -10.48 -8.48
N GLU A 84 -4.06 -9.81 -7.34
CA GLU A 84 -4.92 -9.94 -6.17
C GLU A 84 -5.92 -8.81 -5.97
N LEU A 85 -5.58 -7.56 -6.30
CA LEU A 85 -6.45 -6.42 -5.98
C LEU A 85 -7.73 -6.40 -6.84
N PRO A 86 -8.85 -5.82 -6.38
CA PRO A 86 -9.99 -5.58 -7.26
C PRO A 86 -9.69 -4.49 -8.30
N ASP A 87 -10.51 -4.38 -9.35
CA ASP A 87 -10.36 -3.35 -10.40
C ASP A 87 -10.57 -1.94 -9.85
N GLU A 88 -11.41 -1.82 -8.83
CA GLU A 88 -11.76 -0.59 -8.13
C GLU A 88 -10.67 -0.13 -7.16
N ALA A 89 -9.62 -0.93 -6.98
CA ALA A 89 -8.55 -0.57 -6.06
C ALA A 89 -7.67 0.56 -6.60
N ARG A 90 -7.17 1.38 -5.67
CA ARG A 90 -6.12 2.36 -5.90
C ARG A 90 -4.86 2.01 -5.11
N VAL A 91 -3.71 2.09 -5.77
CA VAL A 91 -2.39 1.88 -5.16
C VAL A 91 -1.63 3.19 -5.12
N ILE A 92 -1.10 3.54 -3.96
CA ILE A 92 -0.19 4.66 -3.76
C ILE A 92 1.22 4.11 -3.51
N ALA A 93 2.16 4.40 -4.39
CA ALA A 93 3.57 4.09 -4.19
C ALA A 93 4.33 5.32 -3.74
N CYS A 94 5.11 5.19 -2.67
CA CYS A 94 5.94 6.26 -2.15
C CYS A 94 7.40 5.99 -2.47
N ARG A 95 8.13 7.06 -2.84
CA ARG A 95 9.58 7.09 -3.12
C ARG A 95 10.06 6.32 -4.35
N PHE A 96 9.44 5.18 -4.66
CA PHE A 96 9.76 4.38 -5.83
C PHE A 96 8.48 4.02 -6.59
N PRO A 97 8.41 4.29 -7.91
CA PRO A 97 7.26 3.91 -8.73
C PRO A 97 7.27 2.41 -9.05
N PHE A 98 6.12 1.89 -9.51
CA PHE A 98 6.06 0.61 -10.20
C PHE A 98 6.57 0.78 -11.64
N PRO A 99 7.61 0.03 -12.07
CA PRO A 99 8.29 0.29 -13.36
C PRO A 99 7.38 0.23 -14.59
N ASP A 100 6.45 -0.73 -14.64
CA ASP A 100 5.63 -1.00 -15.83
C ASP A 100 4.24 -0.37 -15.76
N TRP A 101 3.94 0.38 -14.70
CA TRP A 101 2.61 0.97 -14.50
C TRP A 101 2.60 2.44 -14.87
N THR A 102 1.58 2.85 -15.62
CA THR A 102 1.33 4.28 -15.88
C THR A 102 0.58 4.90 -14.69
N PRO A 103 1.14 5.93 -14.02
CA PRO A 103 0.47 6.58 -12.89
C PRO A 103 -0.71 7.44 -13.35
N ALA A 104 -1.78 7.43 -12.57
CA ALA A 104 -2.92 8.33 -12.72
C ALA A 104 -2.64 9.73 -12.14
N ALA A 105 -1.79 9.81 -11.11
CA ALA A 105 -1.31 11.07 -10.55
C ALA A 105 0.09 10.88 -9.96
N ILE A 106 0.84 11.99 -9.91
CA ILE A 106 2.18 12.07 -9.32
C ILE A 106 2.19 13.32 -8.45
N GLU A 107 2.62 13.19 -7.20
CA GLU A 107 2.66 14.28 -6.23
C GLU A 107 4.00 14.29 -5.50
N GLY A 108 4.50 15.49 -5.17
CA GLY A 108 5.79 15.68 -4.52
C GLY A 108 7.00 15.59 -5.45
N GLU A 109 8.20 15.71 -4.88
CA GLU A 109 9.47 15.75 -5.61
C GLU A 109 10.57 15.00 -4.85
N GLY A 110 11.57 14.51 -5.59
CA GLY A 110 12.74 13.84 -5.00
C GLY A 110 12.37 12.64 -4.13
N LEU A 111 12.79 12.66 -2.86
CA LEU A 111 12.56 11.56 -1.92
C LEU A 111 11.10 11.47 -1.43
N ASP A 112 10.35 12.57 -1.55
CA ASP A 112 8.96 12.68 -1.12
C ASP A 112 7.98 12.47 -2.28
N GLN A 113 8.48 12.08 -3.46
CA GLN A 113 7.64 11.81 -4.62
C GLN A 113 6.77 10.56 -4.40
N THR A 114 5.51 10.65 -4.84
CA THR A 114 4.50 9.61 -4.73
C THR A 114 3.73 9.45 -6.03
N TRP A 115 3.27 8.23 -6.29
CA TRP A 115 2.54 7.86 -7.50
C TRP A 115 1.24 7.15 -7.14
N ALA A 116 0.15 7.56 -7.77
CA ALA A 116 -1.15 6.91 -7.63
C ALA A 116 -1.48 6.09 -8.89
N TYR A 117 -2.02 4.89 -8.71
CA TYR A 117 -2.37 3.97 -9.79
C TYR A 117 -3.78 3.44 -9.60
N ASP A 118 -4.56 3.44 -10.68
CA ASP A 118 -5.90 2.83 -10.73
C ASP A 118 -5.81 1.43 -11.33
N MET A 119 -6.19 0.40 -10.57
CA MET A 119 -5.96 -0.99 -10.96
C MET A 119 -6.68 -1.38 -12.26
N ARG A 120 -7.91 -0.86 -12.48
CA ARG A 120 -8.62 -1.00 -13.76
C ARG A 120 -7.81 -0.49 -14.95
N THR A 121 -7.13 0.65 -14.80
CA THR A 121 -6.33 1.25 -15.87
C THR A 121 -5.06 0.45 -16.11
N VAL A 122 -4.38 0.05 -15.03
CA VAL A 122 -3.20 -0.83 -15.09
C VAL A 122 -3.50 -2.09 -15.90
N ARG A 123 -4.53 -2.86 -15.51
CA ARG A 123 -4.89 -4.11 -16.21
C ARG A 123 -5.29 -3.91 -17.66
N LYS A 124 -6.02 -2.84 -17.95
CA LYS A 124 -6.43 -2.51 -19.32
C LYS A 124 -5.22 -2.27 -20.21
N LEU A 125 -4.17 -1.62 -19.69
CA LEU A 125 -2.92 -1.38 -20.44
C LEU A 125 -2.08 -2.67 -20.54
N SER A 126 -2.00 -3.48 -19.49
CA SER A 126 -1.31 -4.78 -19.53
C SER A 126 -1.93 -5.76 -20.54
N SER A 127 -3.23 -5.63 -20.81
CA SER A 127 -3.97 -6.50 -21.74
C SER A 127 -3.87 -6.05 -23.20
N GLN A 128 -3.32 -4.86 -23.49
CA GLN A 128 -3.16 -4.40 -24.86
C GLN A 128 -1.94 -5.08 -25.50
N PRO A 129 -2.07 -5.67 -26.70
CA PRO A 129 -0.91 -6.20 -27.41
C PRO A 129 0.05 -5.04 -27.69
N ALA A 130 1.32 -5.22 -27.37
CA ALA A 130 2.36 -4.23 -27.64
C ALA A 130 2.28 -3.80 -29.11
N THR A 131 1.89 -2.55 -29.36
CA THR A 131 2.02 -1.94 -30.68
C THR A 131 3.52 -1.94 -31.03
N LYS A 132 3.87 -2.81 -31.99
CA LYS A 132 5.19 -2.88 -32.61
C LYS A 132 5.55 -1.59 -33.33
#